data_AF-A0AAF0UJL9-F1
#
_entry.id   AF-A0AAF0UJL9-F1
#
_cell.length_a   1.000
_cell.length_b   1.000
_cell.length_c   1.000
_cell.angle_alpha   90.00
_cell.angle_beta   90.00
_cell.angle_gamma   90.00
#
_symmetry.space_group_name_H-M   'P 1'
#
loop_
_entity.id
_entity.type
_entity.pdbx_description
1 polymer ?
#
loop_
_entity_poly.entity_id
_entity_poly.type
_entity_poly.pdbx_seq_one_letter_code
_entity_poly.pdbx_strand_id
1 'polypeptide(L)'
;MARELNASHGVEIVGVYSDYHKKSLIYPNHVAAIKTFEQFRKLSVQEQPKNMVTQEEVTKQLIIKKMKELQKLREENKFKELTIKVYEMKKEDFSVNMDPKDVNNLLYVVRENLKQMKEILKARAGNEDSTSNIS
;
A
#
# COMPACT_ATOMS: atom_id res chain seq x y z
N MET A 1 22.67 11.99 20.82
CA MET A 1 22.05 10.69 20.43
C MET A 1 21.25 10.01 21.55
N ALA A 2 21.85 9.28 22.52
CA ALA A 2 21.04 8.51 23.50
C ALA A 2 20.12 9.38 24.39
N ARG A 3 20.59 10.55 24.84
CA ARG A 3 19.77 11.53 25.58
C ARG A 3 18.64 12.11 24.74
N GLU A 4 18.90 12.37 23.46
CA GLU A 4 17.90 12.92 22.54
C GLU A 4 16.82 11.90 22.23
N LEU A 5 17.18 10.62 22.02
CA LEU A 5 16.22 9.54 21.79
C LEU A 5 15.28 9.33 22.98
N ASN A 6 15.79 9.44 24.21
CA ASN A 6 14.96 9.44 25.40
C ASN A 6 13.98 10.63 25.39
N ALA A 7 14.49 11.84 25.20
CA ALA A 7 13.67 13.05 25.25
C ALA A 7 12.61 13.16 24.13
N SER A 8 12.90 12.62 22.94
CA SER A 8 12.02 12.77 21.76
C SER A 8 11.13 11.56 21.47
N HIS A 9 11.58 10.35 21.83
CA HIS A 9 10.90 9.10 21.45
C HIS A 9 10.67 8.16 22.64
N GLY A 10 10.98 8.58 23.87
CA GLY A 10 10.75 7.78 25.09
C GLY A 10 11.65 6.55 25.20
N VAL A 11 12.78 6.52 24.50
CA VAL A 11 13.72 5.40 24.57
C VAL A 11 14.39 5.37 25.95
N GLU A 12 14.05 4.37 26.75
CA GLU A 12 14.51 4.27 28.15
C GLU A 12 16.00 3.91 28.26
N ILE A 13 16.49 3.01 27.40
CA ILE A 13 17.87 2.47 27.45
C ILE A 13 18.49 2.41 26.06
N VAL A 14 19.77 2.78 25.95
CA VAL A 14 20.58 2.59 24.74
C VAL A 14 21.90 1.92 25.11
N GLY A 15 22.21 0.80 24.43
CA GLY A 15 23.49 0.11 24.52
C GLY A 15 24.20 0.11 23.18
N VAL A 16 25.45 0.56 23.14
CA VAL A 16 26.31 0.47 21.97
C VAL A 16 27.44 -0.50 22.28
N TYR A 17 27.51 -1.58 21.50
CA TYR A 17 28.61 -2.53 21.52
C TYR A 17 29.48 -2.32 20.28
N SER A 18 30.79 -2.36 20.46
CA SER A 18 31.77 -2.25 19.38
C SER A 18 32.85 -3.29 19.64
N ASP A 19 33.19 -4.07 18.61
CA ASP A 19 34.26 -5.07 18.69
C ASP A 19 35.64 -4.44 18.97
N TYR A 20 35.75 -3.11 18.78
CA TYR A 20 36.97 -2.34 19.01
C TYR A 20 37.07 -1.73 20.42
N HIS A 21 36.01 -1.83 21.24
CA HIS A 21 36.00 -1.28 22.60
C HIS A 21 35.70 -2.37 23.63
N LYS A 22 36.59 -2.55 24.60
CA LYS A 22 36.44 -3.55 25.69
C LYS A 22 35.20 -3.35 26.57
N LYS A 23 34.56 -2.18 26.53
CA LYS A 23 33.38 -1.85 27.33
C LYS A 23 32.29 -1.30 26.43
N SER A 24 31.07 -1.82 26.60
CA SER A 24 29.88 -1.27 25.97
C SER A 24 29.55 0.09 26.57
N LEU A 25 29.10 1.02 25.72
CA LEU A 25 28.57 2.29 26.18
C LEU A 25 27.09 2.08 26.52
N ILE A 26 26.71 2.30 27.76
CA ILE A 26 25.33 2.13 28.23
C ILE A 26 24.79 3.46 28.77
N TYR A 27 23.63 3.87 28.27
CA TYR A 27 22.88 5.03 28.73
C TYR A 27 21.53 4.59 29.34
N PRO A 28 21.10 5.18 30.47
CA PRO A 28 21.79 6.22 31.24
C PRO A 28 22.92 5.67 32.13
N ASN A 29 22.84 4.41 32.56
CA ASN A 29 23.89 3.67 33.24
C ASN A 29 23.54 2.17 33.27
N HIS A 30 24.49 1.34 33.73
CA HIS A 30 24.31 -0.12 33.81
C HIS A 30 23.16 -0.54 34.74
N VAL A 31 22.94 0.16 35.85
CA VAL A 31 21.89 -0.19 36.83
C VAL A 31 20.50 -0.04 36.22
N ALA A 32 20.26 1.08 35.54
CA ALA A 32 19.01 1.32 34.83
C ALA A 32 18.80 0.28 33.72
N ALA A 33 19.84 -0.03 32.94
CA ALA A 33 19.76 -1.02 31.87
C ALA A 33 19.41 -2.42 32.40
N ILE A 34 20.05 -2.85 33.49
CA ILE A 34 19.76 -4.15 34.13
C ILE A 34 18.31 -4.19 34.62
N LYS A 35 17.84 -3.15 35.33
CA LYS A 35 16.47 -3.07 35.85
C LYS A 35 15.43 -3.12 34.72
N THR A 36 15.61 -2.34 33.66
CA THR A 36 14.72 -2.36 32.50
C THR A 36 14.74 -3.72 31.81
N PHE A 37 15.91 -4.35 31.67
CA PHE A 37 16.01 -5.69 31.10
C PHE A 37 15.31 -6.77 31.95
N GLU A 38 15.43 -6.70 33.28
CA GLU A 38 14.70 -7.58 34.18
C GLU A 38 13.18 -7.38 34.10
N GLN A 39 12.71 -6.15 33.94
CA GLN A 39 11.30 -5.86 33.70
C GLN A 39 10.83 -6.39 32.34
N PHE A 40 11.61 -6.17 31.29
CA PHE A 40 11.34 -6.68 29.95
C PHE A 40 11.22 -8.21 29.93
N ARG A 41 12.11 -8.92 30.65
CA ARG A 41 12.04 -10.39 30.79
C ARG A 41 10.78 -10.90 31.47
N LYS A 42 10.10 -10.07 32.25
CA LYS A 42 8.84 -10.40 32.92
C LYS A 42 7.61 -10.13 32.04
N LEU A 43 7.77 -9.40 30.92
CA LEU A 43 6.70 -9.20 29.95
C LEU A 43 6.31 -10.52 29.27
N SER A 44 5.04 -10.66 28.91
CA SER A 44 4.56 -11.86 28.22
C SER A 44 5.19 -12.00 26.83
N VAL A 45 5.23 -13.22 26.28
CA VAL A 45 5.74 -13.49 24.92
C VAL A 45 5.01 -12.69 23.84
N GLN A 46 3.80 -12.20 24.13
CA GLN A 46 3.00 -11.38 23.23
C GLN A 46 3.41 -9.89 23.25
N GLU A 47 3.97 -9.43 24.37
CA GLU A 47 4.49 -8.07 24.60
C GLU A 47 5.99 -7.95 24.29
N GLN A 48 6.72 -9.08 24.31
CA GLN A 48 8.08 -9.13 23.79
C GLN A 48 8.02 -9.14 22.25
N PRO A 49 8.82 -8.31 21.55
CA PRO A 49 8.90 -8.34 20.09
C PRO A 49 9.27 -9.76 19.64
N LYS A 50 8.31 -10.39 18.95
CA LYS A 50 8.39 -11.79 18.53
C LYS A 50 9.57 -12.07 17.58
N ASN A 51 10.06 -11.04 16.89
CA ASN A 51 11.17 -11.10 15.97
C ASN A 51 12.07 -9.88 16.13
N MET A 52 13.38 -10.09 16.25
CA MET A 52 14.37 -9.03 16.10
C MET A 52 14.37 -8.63 14.62
N VAL A 53 13.74 -7.51 14.26
CA VAL A 53 13.67 -7.07 12.87
C VAL A 53 14.89 -6.22 12.56
N THR A 54 15.68 -6.63 11.57
CA THR A 54 16.83 -5.86 11.12
C THR A 54 16.35 -4.66 10.30
N GLN A 55 17.16 -3.60 10.25
CA GLN A 55 16.89 -2.46 9.37
C GLN A 55 16.76 -2.89 7.89
N GLU A 56 17.54 -3.91 7.49
CA GLU A 56 17.47 -4.49 6.15
C GLU A 56 16.08 -5.10 5.86
N GLU A 57 15.53 -5.86 6.81
CA GLU A 57 14.20 -6.48 6.66
C GLU A 57 13.09 -5.44 6.57
N VAL A 58 13.13 -4.41 7.42
CA VAL A 58 12.19 -3.27 7.32
C VAL A 58 12.30 -2.60 5.95
N THR A 59 13.52 -2.39 5.46
CA THR A 59 13.76 -1.75 4.17
C THR A 59 13.21 -2.58 3.01
N LYS A 60 13.43 -3.90 3.02
CA LYS A 60 12.88 -4.83 2.00
C LYS A 60 11.35 -4.79 1.98
N GLN A 61 10.72 -4.83 3.15
CA GLN A 61 9.25 -4.76 3.24
C GLN A 61 8.71 -3.43 2.69
N LEU A 62 9.39 -2.32 2.98
CA LEU A 62 9.03 -1.01 2.44
C LEU A 62 9.15 -0.95 0.92
N ILE A 63 10.23 -1.51 0.35
CA ILE A 63 10.42 -1.60 -1.11
C ILE A 63 9.26 -2.39 -1.73
N ILE A 64 8.95 -3.58 -1.20
CA ILE A 64 7.85 -4.41 -1.71
C ILE A 64 6.52 -3.65 -1.67
N LYS A 65 6.22 -2.96 -0.56
CA LYS A 65 5.01 -2.14 -0.43
C LYS A 65 4.96 -1.06 -1.50
N LYS A 66 6.05 -0.33 -1.71
CA LYS A 66 6.14 0.74 -2.72
C LYS A 66 6.03 0.21 -4.14
N MET A 67 6.59 -0.96 -4.45
CA MET A 67 6.43 -1.61 -5.75
C MET A 67 4.97 -1.99 -6.03
N LYS A 68 4.24 -2.51 -5.02
CA LYS A 68 2.80 -2.82 -5.15
C LYS A 68 1.97 -1.55 -5.40
N GLU A 69 2.24 -0.47 -4.65
CA GLU A 69 1.59 0.83 -4.85
C GLU A 69 1.84 1.35 -6.27
N LEU A 70 3.08 1.28 -6.77
CA LEU A 70 3.45 1.70 -8.12
C LEU A 70 2.75 0.87 -9.20
N GLN A 71 2.67 -0.45 -9.02
CA GLN A 71 1.97 -1.33 -9.96
C GLN A 71 0.49 -0.96 -10.06
N LYS A 72 -0.18 -0.72 -8.92
CA LYS A 72 -1.59 -0.31 -8.92
C LYS A 72 -1.79 1.00 -9.70
N LEU A 73 -0.92 1.99 -9.47
CA LEU A 73 -1.00 3.28 -10.16
C LEU A 73 -0.78 3.15 -11.67
N ARG A 74 0.11 2.25 -12.11
CA ARG A 74 0.33 1.96 -13.54
C ARG A 74 -0.92 1.38 -14.20
N GLU A 75 -1.57 0.41 -13.57
CA GLU A 75 -2.81 -0.17 -14.09
C GLU A 75 -3.95 0.87 -14.14
N GLU A 76 -4.09 1.69 -13.10
CA GLU A 76 -5.07 2.79 -13.07
C GLU A 76 -4.81 3.82 -14.20
N ASN A 77 -3.55 4.17 -14.45
CA ASN A 77 -3.19 5.09 -15.53
C ASN A 77 -3.45 4.46 -16.91
N LYS A 78 -3.09 3.18 -17.09
CA LYS A 78 -3.36 2.45 -18.33
C LYS A 78 -4.86 2.42 -18.65
N PHE A 79 -5.69 2.17 -17.64
CA PHE A 79 -7.14 2.20 -17.80
C PHE A 79 -7.66 3.59 -18.25
N LYS A 80 -7.12 4.67 -17.66
CA LYS A 80 -7.47 6.04 -18.05
C LYS A 80 -7.04 6.37 -19.48
N GLU A 81 -5.83 6.00 -19.88
CA GLU A 81 -5.33 6.21 -21.24
C GLU A 81 -6.17 5.47 -22.29
N LEU A 82 -6.52 4.21 -22.02
CA LEU A 82 -7.40 3.44 -22.92
C LEU A 82 -8.80 4.05 -22.99
N THR A 83 -9.33 4.55 -21.87
CA THR A 83 -10.62 5.23 -21.85
C THR A 83 -10.60 6.48 -22.73
N ILE A 84 -9.56 7.31 -22.62
CA ILE A 84 -9.37 8.49 -23.48
C ILE A 84 -9.32 8.07 -24.95
N LYS A 85 -8.51 7.06 -25.29
CA LYS A 85 -8.42 6.54 -26.67
C LYS A 85 -9.77 6.06 -27.21
N VAL A 86 -10.59 5.37 -26.42
CA VAL A 86 -11.95 4.96 -26.83
C VAL A 86 -12.84 6.16 -27.14
N TYR A 87 -12.77 7.22 -26.34
CA TYR A 87 -13.54 8.44 -26.60
C TYR A 87 -13.05 9.19 -27.84
N GLU A 88 -11.74 9.18 -28.11
CA GLU A 88 -11.15 9.75 -29.33
C GLU A 88 -11.54 8.94 -30.57
N MET A 89 -11.55 7.60 -30.50
CA MET A 89 -11.98 6.71 -31.60
C MET A 89 -13.44 6.94 -32.02
N LYS A 90 -14.30 7.48 -31.14
CA LYS A 90 -15.68 7.82 -31.51
C LYS A 90 -15.78 9.07 -32.40
N LYS A 91 -14.70 9.85 -32.55
CA LYS A 91 -14.71 11.13 -33.27
C LYS A 91 -14.19 11.04 -34.71
N GLU A 92 -13.33 10.08 -35.07
CA GLU A 92 -12.77 9.91 -36.43
C GLU A 92 -12.40 8.44 -36.72
N ASP A 93 -12.38 8.08 -38.01
CA ASP A 93 -12.03 6.76 -38.53
C ASP A 93 -10.51 6.52 -38.35
N PHE A 94 -10.11 5.87 -37.25
CA PHE A 94 -8.72 5.77 -36.82
C PHE A 94 -8.05 4.44 -37.22
N SER A 95 -6.91 4.55 -37.92
CA SER A 95 -5.99 3.45 -38.19
C SER A 95 -5.16 3.12 -36.95
N VAL A 96 -5.40 1.94 -36.37
CA VAL A 96 -4.81 1.52 -35.09
C VAL A 96 -3.41 0.93 -35.30
N ASN A 97 -2.37 1.72 -35.00
CA ASN A 97 -1.04 1.20 -34.68
C ASN A 97 -0.94 0.97 -33.15
N MET A 98 -1.75 0.04 -32.61
CA MET A 98 -1.63 -0.40 -31.20
C MET A 98 -0.76 -1.65 -31.11
N ASP A 99 -0.02 -1.75 -30.01
CA ASP A 99 0.55 -3.03 -29.59
C ASP A 99 -0.57 -4.07 -29.40
N PRO A 100 -0.41 -5.32 -29.88
CA PRO A 100 -1.42 -6.37 -29.72
C PRO A 100 -1.87 -6.61 -28.28
N LYS A 101 -1.01 -6.37 -27.27
CA LYS A 101 -1.38 -6.47 -25.84
C LYS A 101 -2.36 -5.37 -25.43
N ASP A 102 -2.30 -4.21 -26.05
CA ASP A 102 -3.22 -3.10 -25.77
C ASP A 102 -4.59 -3.33 -26.41
N VAL A 103 -4.66 -4.07 -27.51
CA VAL A 103 -5.93 -4.50 -28.13
C VAL A 103 -6.76 -5.38 -27.20
N ASN A 104 -6.13 -6.32 -26.49
CA ASN A 104 -6.83 -7.18 -25.52
C ASN A 104 -7.37 -6.38 -24.33
N ASN A 105 -6.60 -5.41 -23.84
CA ASN A 105 -7.04 -4.53 -22.75
C ASN A 105 -8.17 -3.60 -23.20
N LEU A 106 -8.11 -3.12 -24.45
CA LEU A 106 -9.17 -2.33 -25.05
C LEU A 106 -10.48 -3.13 -25.16
N LEU A 107 -10.41 -4.38 -25.61
CA LEU A 107 -11.56 -5.28 -25.67
C LEU A 107 -12.19 -5.51 -24.28
N TYR A 108 -11.37 -5.64 -23.24
CA TYR A 108 -11.84 -5.72 -21.85
C TYR A 108 -12.60 -4.46 -21.43
N VAL A 109 -12.04 -3.27 -21.66
CA VAL A 109 -12.68 -1.98 -21.34
C VAL A 109 -14.01 -1.81 -22.08
N VAL A 110 -14.07 -2.17 -23.37
CA VAL A 110 -15.31 -2.13 -24.16
C VAL A 110 -16.37 -3.06 -23.56
N ARG A 111 -16.02 -4.27 -23.14
CA ARG A 111 -16.95 -5.23 -22.52
C ARG A 111 -17.52 -4.70 -21.20
N GLU A 112 -16.69 -4.15 -20.32
CA GLU A 112 -17.16 -3.60 -19.05
C GLU A 112 -18.06 -2.38 -19.24
N ASN A 113 -17.75 -1.51 -20.19
CA ASN A 113 -18.62 -0.37 -20.53
C ASN A 113 -19.98 -0.84 -21.08
N LEU A 114 -20.01 -1.86 -21.94
CA LEU A 114 -21.26 -2.46 -22.43
C LEU A 114 -22.08 -3.06 -21.29
N LYS A 115 -21.43 -3.72 -20.32
CA LYS A 115 -22.08 -4.28 -19.14
C LYS A 115 -22.72 -3.18 -18.28
N GLN A 116 -22.00 -2.09 -18.02
CA GLN A 116 -22.53 -0.94 -17.28
C GLN A 116 -23.72 -0.28 -18.00
N MET A 117 -23.63 -0.07 -19.31
CA MET A 117 -24.75 0.46 -20.10
C MET A 117 -25.98 -0.44 -20.04
N LYS A 118 -25.79 -1.77 -20.08
CA LYS A 118 -26.89 -2.73 -19.93
C LYS A 118 -27.57 -2.62 -18.56
N GLU A 119 -26.80 -2.46 -17.49
CA GLU A 119 -27.36 -2.26 -16.14
C GLU A 119 -28.09 -0.92 -16.01
N ILE A 120 -27.57 0.17 -16.59
CA ILE A 120 -28.26 1.47 -16.65
C ILE A 120 -29.60 1.34 -17.40
N LEU A 121 -29.62 0.65 -18.54
CA LEU A 121 -30.84 0.44 -19.32
C LEU A 121 -31.87 -0.41 -18.57
N LYS A 122 -31.45 -1.48 -17.89
CA LYS A 122 -32.35 -2.27 -17.03
C LYS A 122 -32.92 -1.45 -15.88
N ALA A 123 -32.07 -0.66 -15.21
CA ALA A 123 -32.52 0.20 -14.11
C ALA A 123 -33.54 1.24 -14.60
N ARG A 124 -33.36 1.78 -15.82
CA ARG A 124 -34.33 2.69 -16.43
C ARG A 124 -35.64 2.00 -16.82
N ALA A 125 -35.58 0.80 -17.40
CA ALA A 125 -36.78 0.04 -17.78
C ALA A 125 -37.62 -0.40 -16.57
N GLY A 126 -36.99 -0.73 -15.43
CA GLY A 126 -37.71 -1.07 -14.19
C GLY A 126 -38.44 0.10 -13.53
N ASN A 127 -38.09 1.34 -13.87
CA ASN A 127 -38.72 2.54 -13.30
C ASN A 127 -39.96 2.98 -14.09
N GLU A 128 -40.09 2.60 -15.37
CA GLU A 128 -41.23 2.98 -16.22
C GLU A 128 -42.51 2.19 -15.91
N ASP A 129 -42.40 0.97 -15.37
CA ASP A 129 -43.55 0.16 -14.91
C ASP A 129 -44.18 0.66 -13.58
N SER A 130 -43.49 1.55 -12.85
CA SER A 130 -43.98 2.07 -11.57
C SER A 130 -44.74 3.40 -11.68
N THR A 131 -44.60 4.11 -12.81
CA THR A 131 -45.24 5.42 -13.03
C THR A 131 -46.51 5.38 -13.89
N SER A 132 -46.86 4.23 -14.47
CA SER A 132 -48.04 4.05 -15.32
C SER A 132 -49.34 3.73 -14.56
N ASN A 133 -49.28 3.61 -13.23
CA ASN A 133 -50.46 3.39 -12.36
C ASN A 133 -50.80 4.61 -11.51
N ILE A 134 -51.06 5.76 -12.15
CA ILE A 134 -51.86 6.84 -11.56
C ILE A 134 -52.83 7.31 -12.64
N SER A 135 -54.01 6.70 -12.67
CA SER A 135 -55.21 7.18 -13.37
C SER A 135 -56.30 7.43 -12.35
#